data_AF-A0A838L1E7-F1
#
_entry.id   AF-A0A838L1E7-F1
#
_cell.length_a   1.000
_cell.length_b   1.000
_cell.length_c   1.000
_cell.angle_alpha   90.00
_cell.angle_beta   90.00
_cell.angle_gamma   90.00
#
_symmetry.space_group_name_H-M   'P 1'
#
loop_
_entity.id
_entity.type
_entity.pdbx_description
1 polymer ?
#
loop_
_entity_poly.entity_id
_entity_poly.type
_entity_poly.pdbx_seq_one_letter_code
_entity_poly.pdbx_strand_id
1 'polypeptide(L)' 'MAERYDLVVVGAGPGGSSAAYHSAKAGLNTLLIDRQEFPRDKTCGDGLMPHAASE' A
#
# COMPACT_ATOMS: atom_id res chain seq x y z
N MET A 1 8.95 -6.22 23.03
CA MET A 1 9.32 -4.83 22.73
C MET A 1 8.50 -4.41 21.51
N ALA A 2 7.82 -3.26 21.54
CA ALA A 2 7.03 -2.83 20.39
C ALA A 2 7.98 -2.37 19.27
N GLU A 3 7.81 -2.87 18.05
CA GLU A 3 8.52 -2.30 16.89
C GLU A 3 8.04 -0.87 16.64
N ARG A 4 8.97 0.02 16.31
CA ARG A 4 8.65 1.40 15.91
C ARG A 4 8.67 1.48 14.39
N TYR A 5 7.54 1.90 13.82
CA TYR A 5 7.41 2.26 12.42
C TYR A 5 7.36 3.77 12.30
N ASP A 6 7.95 4.31 11.23
CA ASP A 6 7.84 5.73 10.89
C ASP A 6 6.47 6.04 10.28
N LEU A 7 5.86 5.05 9.61
CA LEU A 7 4.53 5.13 9.02
C LEU A 7 3.78 3.80 9.13
N VAL A 8 2.50 3.86 9.49
CA VAL A 8 1.58 2.72 9.41
C VAL A 8 0.45 3.05 8.44
N VAL A 9 0.29 2.24 7.40
CA VAL A 9 -0.78 2.33 6.42
C VAL A 9 -1.81 1.23 6.71
N VAL A 10 -3.07 1.64 6.90
CA VAL A 10 -4.18 0.73 7.20
C VAL A 10 -5.08 0.60 5.97
N GLY A 11 -5.07 -0.60 5.36
CA GLY A 11 -5.79 -0.97 4.15
C GLY A 11 -4.88 -1.03 2.93
N ALA A 12 -4.67 -2.23 2.38
CA ALA A 12 -3.86 -2.50 1.19
C ALA A 12 -4.73 -2.52 -0.09
N GLY A 13 -5.59 -1.52 -0.24
CA GLY A 13 -6.21 -1.18 -1.54
C GLY A 13 -5.22 -0.40 -2.43
N PRO A 14 -5.61 0.00 -3.65
CA PRO A 14 -4.71 0.68 -4.58
C PRO A 14 -3.96 1.87 -3.95
N GLY A 15 -4.70 2.81 -3.33
CA GLY A 15 -4.09 3.98 -2.69
C GLY A 15 -3.19 3.64 -1.49
N GLY A 16 -3.56 2.66 -0.68
CA GLY A 16 -2.76 2.25 0.49
C GLY A 16 -1.49 1.51 0.08
N SER A 17 -1.57 0.64 -0.92
CA SER A 17 -0.42 -0.06 -1.49
C SER A 17 0.54 0.93 -2.17
N SER A 18 0.03 1.90 -2.93
CA SER A 18 0.85 2.97 -3.53
C SER A 18 1.53 3.81 -2.44
N ALA A 19 0.79 4.26 -1.42
CA ALA A 19 1.36 5.04 -0.31
C ALA A 19 2.47 4.26 0.40
N ALA A 20 2.22 3.00 0.76
CA ALA A 20 3.20 2.15 1.42
C ALA A 20 4.45 1.93 0.56
N TYR A 21 4.27 1.68 -0.76
CA TYR A 21 5.37 1.51 -1.71
C TYR A 21 6.26 2.74 -1.79
N HIS A 22 5.68 3.93 -1.99
CA HIS A 22 6.47 5.16 -2.12
C HIS A 22 7.13 5.56 -0.80
N SER A 23 6.47 5.38 0.34
CA SER A 23 7.05 5.63 1.66
C SER A 23 8.22 4.71 1.98
N ALA A 24 8.11 3.40 1.67
CA ALA A 24 9.22 2.47 1.82
C ALA A 24 10.38 2.82 0.87
N LYS A 25 10.09 3.19 -0.39
CA LYS A 25 11.10 3.62 -1.36
C LYS A 25 11.82 4.92 -0.93
N ALA A 26 11.15 5.77 -0.16
CA ALA A 26 11.73 6.97 0.44
C ALA A 26 12.58 6.68 1.71
N GLY A 27 12.66 5.41 2.14
CA GLY A 27 13.50 4.97 3.26
C GLY A 27 12.81 4.93 4.62
N LEU A 28 11.49 5.12 4.68
CA LEU A 28 10.73 5.04 5.93
C LEU A 28 10.50 3.58 6.34
N ASN A 29 10.65 3.27 7.63
CA ASN A 29 10.20 1.99 8.17
C ASN A 29 8.67 1.95 8.15
N THR A 30 8.11 1.33 7.10
CA THR A 30 6.68 1.41 6.76
C THR A 30 6.00 0.08 7.00
N LEU A 31 4.94 0.07 7.81
CA LEU A 31 4.07 -1.08 8.02
C LEU A 31 2.78 -0.90 7.20
N LEU A 32 2.45 -1.86 6.34
CA LEU A 32 1.16 -1.95 5.65
C LEU A 32 0.36 -3.12 6.24
N ILE A 33 -0.87 -2.87 6.67
CA ILE A 33 -1.77 -3.91 7.18
C ILE A 33 -3.10 -3.89 6.42
N ASP A 34 -3.68 -5.07 6.20
CA ASP A 34 -5.03 -5.24 5.67
C ASP A 34 -5.74 -6.31 6.49
N ARG A 35 -7.07 -6.21 6.56
CA ARG A 35 -7.91 -7.20 7.25
C ARG A 35 -8.09 -8.47 6.44
N GLN A 36 -7.89 -8.41 5.12
CA GLN A 36 -8.10 -9.53 4.24
C GLN A 36 -6.80 -10.28 4.00
N GLU A 37 -6.92 -11.60 3.87
CA GLU A 37 -5.84 -12.45 3.40
C GLU A 37 -5.62 -12.23 1.90
N PHE A 38 -4.36 -12.26 1.47
CA PHE A 38 -3.96 -12.12 0.08
C PHE A 38 -3.59 -13.48 -0.52
N PRO A 39 -3.79 -13.69 -1.84
CA PRO A 39 -4.38 -12.75 -2.81
C PRO A 39 -5.90 -12.59 -2.62
N ARG A 40 -6.42 -11.40 -2.96
CA ARG A 40 -7.86 -11.11 -2.90
C ARG A 40 -8.33 -10.34 -4.13
N ASP A 41 -9.59 -10.55 -4.49
CA ASP A 41 -10.25 -9.71 -5.48
C ASP A 41 -10.53 -8.32 -4.90
N LYS A 42 -10.20 -7.26 -5.65
CA LYS A 42 -10.46 -5.87 -5.28
C LYS A 42 -11.08 -5.14 -6.45
N THR A 43 -12.40 -5.07 -6.42
CA THR A 43 -13.26 -4.47 -7.44
C THR A 43 -12.92 -3.02 -7.84
N CYS A 44 -12.20 -2.28 -7.00
CA CYS A 44 -11.76 -0.90 -7.32
C CYS A 44 -10.34 -0.83 -7.91
N GLY A 45 -9.66 -1.96 -8.10
CA GLY A 45 -8.27 -2.04 -8.57
C GLY A 45 -8.13 -2.18 -10.08
N ASP A 46 -9.22 -2.47 -10.80
CA ASP A 46 -9.17 -2.83 -12.22
C ASP A 46 -9.10 -1.62 -13.16
N GLY A 47 -9.47 -0.43 -12.65
CA GLY A 47 -9.45 0.82 -13.41
C GLY A 47 -8.19 1.64 -13.17
N LEU A 48 -7.15 1.42 -13.98
CA LEU A 48 -5.95 2.28 -14.01
C LEU A 48 -5.99 3.20 -15.23
N MET A 49 -5.88 4.50 -15.00
CA MET A 49 -5.72 5.48 -16.07
C MET A 49 -4.32 5.32 -16.70
N PRO A 50 -4.14 5.60 -18.01
CA PRO A 50 -2.85 5.44 -18.67
C PRO A 50 -1.68 6.15 -17.97
N HIS A 51 -1.93 7.32 -17.35
CA HIS A 51 -0.91 8.04 -16.62
C HIS A 51 -0.41 7.28 -15.36
N ALA A 52 -1.27 6.47 -14.74
CA ALA A 52 -0.93 5.71 -13.54
C ALA A 52 -0.09 4.47 -13.88
N ALA A 53 -0.14 3.99 -15.13
CA ALA A 53 0.70 2.90 -15.61
C ALA A 53 2.16 3.33 -15.91
N SER A 54 2.42 4.63 -15.97
CA SER A 54 3.75 5.20 -16.25
C SER A 54 4.51 5.67 -15.01
N GLU A 55 3.95 5.50 -13.80
CA GLU A 55 4.61 5.84 -12.52
C GLU A 55 5.68 4.82 -12.10
#